data_AF-A0A0B1ZLT5-F1
#
_entry.id   AF-A0A0B1ZLT5-F1
#
_cell.length_a   1.000
_cell.length_b   1.000
_cell.length_c   1.000
_cell.angle_alpha   90.00
_cell.angle_beta   90.00
_cell.angle_gamma   90.00
#
_symmetry.space_group_name_H-M   'P 1'
#
loop_
_entity.id
_entity.type
_entity.pdbx_description
1 polymer ?
#
loop_
_entity_poly.entity_id
_entity_poly.type
_entity_poly.pdbx_seq_one_letter_code
_entity_poly.pdbx_strand_id
1 'polypeptide(L)' 'MAECFDWPDDLEEREARFMALDLFNCTTTKFGRPEDIGALVAFLASPLAAFVNGANYRIDGGQVESVT' A
#
# COMPACT_ATOMS: atom_id res chain seq x y z
N MET A 1 4.94 9.00 18.44
CA MET A 1 4.05 9.57 17.40
C MET A 1 2.58 9.22 17.61
N ALA A 2 2.22 8.00 18.02
CA ALA A 2 0.82 7.65 18.34
C ALA A 2 0.22 8.54 19.46
N GLU A 3 1.00 8.80 20.51
CA GLU A 3 0.59 9.63 21.66
C GLU A 3 0.41 11.13 21.33
N CYS A 4 0.88 11.62 20.17
CA CYS A 4 0.84 13.05 19.83
C CYS A 4 -0.49 13.49 19.17
N PHE A 5 -1.34 12.54 18.77
CA PHE A 5 -2.50 12.80 17.91
C PHE A 5 -3.80 12.13 18.40
N ASP A 6 -3.76 11.47 19.56
CA ASP A 6 -4.92 10.76 20.15
C ASP A 6 -5.54 9.76 19.14
N TRP A 7 -4.72 8.90 18.55
CA TRP A 7 -5.18 7.92 17.57
C TRP A 7 -5.96 6.79 18.25
N PRO A 8 -7.06 6.30 17.64
CA PRO A 8 -7.76 5.11 18.13
C PRO A 8 -6.86 3.87 18.06
N ASP A 9 -7.04 2.98 19.04
CA ASP A 9 -6.35 1.68 19.10
C ASP A 9 -6.92 0.70 18.05
N ASP A 10 -8.20 0.86 17.70
CA ASP A 10 -8.82 0.09 16.63
C ASP A 10 -8.22 0.46 15.26
N LEU A 11 -7.79 -0.58 14.52
CA LEU A 11 -7.06 -0.38 13.27
C LEU A 11 -7.97 0.13 12.13
N GLU A 12 -9.23 -0.27 12.11
CA GLU A 12 -10.19 0.16 11.09
C GLU A 12 -10.55 1.63 11.30
N GLU A 13 -10.81 2.01 12.55
CA GLU A 13 -11.06 3.41 12.91
C GLU A 13 -9.83 4.29 12.62
N ARG A 14 -8.63 3.79 12.93
CA ARG A 14 -7.38 4.49 12.63
C ARG A 14 -7.18 4.69 11.13
N GLU A 15 -7.47 3.66 10.33
CA GLU A 15 -7.42 3.71 8.88
C GLU A 15 -8.44 4.71 8.32
N ALA A 16 -9.70 4.64 8.75
CA ALA A 16 -10.74 5.58 8.34
C ALA A 16 -10.36 7.02 8.70
N ARG A 17 -9.87 7.26 9.93
CA ARG A 17 -9.43 8.58 10.36
C ARG A 17 -8.24 9.08 9.55
N PHE A 18 -7.27 8.22 9.26
CA PHE A 18 -6.11 8.61 8.47
C PHE A 18 -6.48 8.93 7.02
N MET A 19 -7.34 8.13 6.39
CA MET A 19 -7.83 8.40 5.04
C MET A 19 -8.63 9.72 4.98
N ALA A 20 -9.41 10.01 6.02
CA ALA A 20 -10.16 11.27 6.13
C ALA A 20 -9.26 12.52 6.29
N LEU A 21 -7.98 12.36 6.66
CA LEU A 21 -7.05 13.49 6.69
C LEU A 21 -6.66 13.96 5.29
N ASP A 22 -6.87 13.12 4.25
CA ASP A 22 -6.57 13.43 2.84
C ASP A 22 -5.14 13.99 2.63
N LEU A 23 -4.19 13.46 3.42
CA LEU A 23 -2.79 13.94 3.42
C LEU A 23 -1.97 13.36 2.27
N PHE A 24 -2.44 12.29 1.63
CA PHE A 24 -1.75 11.57 0.57
C PHE A 24 -2.72 11.27 -0.56
N ASN A 25 -2.29 11.48 -1.80
CA ASN A 25 -3.09 11.19 -2.98
C ASN A 25 -3.07 9.69 -3.30
N CYS A 26 -3.68 8.89 -2.44
CA CYS A 26 -3.84 7.46 -2.67
C CYS A 26 -5.16 7.21 -3.40
N THR A 27 -5.14 6.44 -4.49
CA THR A 27 -6.36 6.00 -5.18
C THR A 27 -7.13 4.97 -4.34
N THR A 28 -6.44 4.22 -3.49
CA THR A 28 -7.05 3.30 -2.53
C THR A 28 -7.52 4.02 -1.28
N THR A 29 -8.60 3.52 -0.68
CA THR A 29 -9.11 3.94 0.63
C THR A 29 -8.65 3.03 1.77
N LYS A 30 -7.66 2.18 1.51
CA LYS A 30 -7.12 1.20 2.47
C LYS A 30 -5.61 1.26 2.49
N PHE A 31 -5.01 1.10 3.67
CA PHE A 31 -3.60 0.81 3.82
C PHE A 31 -3.25 -0.51 3.14
N GLY A 32 -2.05 -0.54 2.55
CA GLY A 32 -1.46 -1.79 2.11
C GLY A 32 -1.36 -2.76 3.27
N ARG A 33 -1.80 -3.99 3.04
CA ARG A 33 -1.57 -5.13 3.92
C ARG A 33 -0.38 -5.93 3.39
N PRO A 34 0.32 -6.72 4.23
CA PRO A 34 1.41 -7.57 3.78
C PRO A 34 1.04 -8.46 2.58
N GLU A 35 -0.22 -8.90 2.52
CA GLU A 35 -0.76 -9.75 1.46
C GLU A 35 -0.80 -9.03 0.09
N ASP A 36 -1.03 -7.72 0.07
CA ASP A 36 -1.06 -6.93 -1.18
C ASP A 36 0.31 -6.92 -1.87
N ILE A 37 1.38 -6.90 -1.08
CA ILE A 37 2.77 -7.01 -1.56
C ILE A 37 3.11 -8.47 -1.85
N GLY A 38 2.73 -9.37 -0.92
CA GLY A 38 3.03 -10.79 -0.98
C GLY A 38 2.48 -11.47 -2.23
N ALA A 39 1.30 -11.06 -2.70
CA ALA A 39 0.71 -11.60 -3.92
C ALA A 39 1.58 -11.33 -5.16
N LEU A 40 2.09 -10.09 -5.33
CA LEU A 40 2.99 -9.79 -6.44
C LEU A 40 4.32 -10.55 -6.30
N VAL A 41 4.87 -10.60 -5.09
CA VAL A 41 6.11 -11.35 -4.82
C VAL A 41 5.94 -12.82 -5.16
N ALA A 42 4.83 -13.44 -4.78
CA ALA A 42 4.53 -14.84 -5.10
C ALA A 42 4.41 -15.07 -6.61
N PHE A 43 3.77 -14.16 -7.34
CA PHE A 43 3.73 -14.20 -8.80
C PHE A 43 5.15 -14.11 -9.40
N LEU A 44 5.94 -13.12 -8.98
CA LEU A 44 7.31 -12.89 -9.47
C LEU A 44 8.25 -14.06 -9.17
N ALA A 45 8.07 -14.74 -8.03
CA ALA A 45 8.83 -15.92 -7.65
C ALA A 45 8.38 -17.19 -8.40
N SER A 46 7.21 -17.18 -9.04
CA SER A 46 6.66 -18.34 -9.74
C SER A 46 7.18 -18.44 -11.18
N PRO A 47 7.09 -19.63 -11.82
CA PRO A 47 7.38 -19.78 -13.24
C PRO A 47 6.52 -18.92 -14.18
N LEU A 48 5.39 -18.41 -13.70
CA LEU A 48 4.49 -17.56 -14.49
C LEU A 48 5.13 -16.21 -14.85
N ALA A 49 6.13 -15.78 -14.08
CA ALA A 49 6.88 -14.55 -14.31
C ALA A 49 8.15 -14.76 -15.16
N ALA A 50 8.28 -15.87 -15.90
CA ALA A 50 9.51 -16.23 -16.61
C ALA A 50 10.06 -15.17 -17.60
N PHE A 51 9.21 -14.27 -18.10
CA PHE A 51 9.63 -13.18 -19.00
C PHE A 51 9.79 -11.82 -18.29
N VAL A 52 9.49 -11.74 -17.00
CA VAL A 52 9.61 -10.53 -16.20
C VAL A 52 11.05 -10.41 -15.69
N ASN A 53 11.76 -9.36 -16.12
CA ASN A 53 13.09 -9.04 -15.63
C ASN A 53 13.37 -7.53 -15.70
N GLY A 54 14.33 -7.05 -14.91
CA GLY A 54 14.87 -5.69 -15.01
C GLY A 54 13.88 -4.56 -14.70
N ALA A 55 12.75 -4.87 -14.05
CA ALA A 55 11.68 -3.92 -13.77
C ALA A 55 11.55 -3.62 -12.26
N ASN A 56 11.17 -2.38 -11.94
CA ASN A 56 10.74 -1.98 -10.60
C ASN A 56 9.21 -2.02 -10.54
N TYR A 57 8.67 -2.65 -9.50
CA TYR A 57 7.23 -2.76 -9.29
C TYR A 57 6.80 -1.94 -8.08
N ARG A 58 5.95 -0.92 -8.31
CA ARG A 58 5.37 -0.10 -7.25
C ARG A 58 4.06 -0.70 -6.75
N ILE A 59 3.91 -0.80 -5.44
CA ILE A 59 2.72 -1.31 -4.74
C ILE A 59 2.42 -0.38 -3.55
N ASP A 60 1.91 0.81 -3.83
CA ASP A 60 1.74 1.89 -2.83
C ASP A 60 0.29 2.41 -2.74
N GLY A 61 -0.67 1.68 -3.32
CA GLY A 61 -2.06 2.12 -3.34
C GLY A 61 -2.34 3.30 -4.28
N GLY A 62 -1.39 3.65 -5.15
CA GLY A 62 -1.52 4.75 -6.11
C GLY A 62 -1.05 6.10 -5.57
N GLN A 63 -0.30 6.11 -4.47
CA GLN A 63 0.21 7.35 -3.86
C GLN A 63 1.09 8.16 -4.83
N VAL A 64 1.92 7.49 -5.64
CA VAL A 64 2.67 8.16 -6.70
C VAL A 64 1.88 8.15 -8.00
N GLU A 65 1.41 9.33 -8.40
CA GLU A 65 0.62 9.56 -9.63
C GLU A 65 1.44 9.48 -10.94
N SER A 66 2.75 9.19 -10.85
CA SER A 66 3.66 9.06 -11.99
C SER A 66 4.08 7.61 -12.22
N VAL A 67 4.25 7.24 -13.48
CA VAL A 67 4.77 5.92 -13.89
C VAL A 67 6.30 5.92 -14.01
N THR A 68 6.95 7.08 -13.90
CA THR A 68 8.41 7.28 -14.00
C THR A 68 8.95 7.88 -12.71
#